data_AF-A0A9D2C986-F1
#
_entry.id   AF-A0A9D2C986-F1
#
_cell.length_a   1.000
_cell.length_b   1.000
_cell.length_c   1.000
_cell.angle_alpha   90.00
_cell.angle_beta   90.00
_cell.angle_gamma   90.00
#
_symmetry.space_group_name_H-M   'P 1'
#
loop_
_entity.id
_entity.type
_entity.pdbx_description
1 polymer ?
#
loop_
_entity_poly.entity_id
_entity_poly.type
_entity_poly.pdbx_seq_one_letter_code
_entity_poly.pdbx_strand_id
1 'polypeptide(L)'
;MEPAGSSSGARLAFDEPSGDRFLYAGWTVDPPLRLPIVRRSDERARVIARCCEYARAAQGRAGTSSATVFETEVMPPIPGTPRYDVLMLVRVHSQQELAREVAKVRDLAPDFTMAARNSRRIGDTDRTHDATFLFNHFVAQRSDAAMAGFEQVAGWFPDKLGVDNATLLEPDDQEAAPYAFVNYVRVPGGARRFLLGMLLRPSFHTRVRRVLRAHHMQALPLLAKPVRCA
;
A
#
# COMPACT_ATOMS: atom_id res chain seq x y z
N MET A 1 10.34 6.43 43.95
CA MET A 1 9.86 7.57 43.16
C MET A 1 10.99 7.97 42.24
N GLU A 2 10.93 7.52 40.99
CA GLU A 2 11.61 7.96 39.75
C GLU A 2 11.34 6.90 38.67
N PRO A 3 11.33 7.21 37.36
CA PRO A 3 11.04 8.50 36.74
C PRO A 3 9.93 8.44 35.69
N ALA A 4 9.40 9.62 35.38
CA ALA A 4 8.44 9.87 34.33
C ALA A 4 9.07 9.66 32.94
N GLY A 5 8.63 8.61 32.24
CA GLY A 5 8.87 8.44 30.81
C GLY A 5 7.95 9.36 29.99
N SER A 6 8.28 10.65 29.94
CA SER A 6 7.73 11.55 28.92
C SER A 6 8.40 11.22 27.59
N SER A 7 7.82 10.31 26.81
CA SER A 7 8.19 10.20 25.40
C SER A 7 7.57 11.37 24.65
N SER A 8 8.31 12.48 24.62
CA SER A 8 8.12 13.58 23.68
C SER A 8 7.85 13.01 22.29
N GLY A 9 6.65 13.28 21.77
CA GLY A 9 6.21 12.85 20.45
C GLY A 9 6.91 13.65 19.37
N ALA A 10 8.18 13.35 19.10
CA ALA A 10 8.86 13.87 17.92
C ALA A 10 8.07 13.40 16.68
N ARG A 11 7.59 14.35 15.88
CA ARG A 11 7.10 14.04 14.53
C ARG A 11 8.24 13.37 13.78
N LEU A 12 7.94 12.26 13.14
CA LEU A 12 8.90 11.62 12.26
C LEU A 12 9.19 12.56 11.09
N ALA A 13 10.47 12.81 10.82
CA ALA A 13 10.88 13.53 9.63
C ALA A 13 10.69 12.60 8.42
N PHE A 14 9.93 13.08 7.43
CA PHE A 14 9.81 12.40 6.14
C PHE A 14 11.03 12.73 5.29
N ASP A 15 11.44 11.76 4.48
CA ASP A 15 12.43 11.96 3.44
C ASP A 15 11.81 12.73 2.26
N GLU A 16 12.66 13.25 1.37
CA GLU A 16 12.20 13.82 0.11
C GLU A 16 11.39 12.79 -0.68
N PRO A 17 10.14 13.10 -1.08
CA PRO A 17 9.34 12.20 -1.89
C PRO A 17 10.03 11.93 -3.24
N SER A 18 9.82 10.73 -3.80
CA SER A 18 10.31 10.49 -5.16
C SER A 18 9.57 11.37 -6.17
N GLY A 19 10.28 11.88 -7.17
CA GLY A 19 9.69 12.54 -8.34
C GLY A 19 8.94 11.57 -9.27
N ASP A 20 9.04 10.26 -9.03
CA ASP A 20 8.39 9.24 -9.84
C ASP A 20 6.86 9.25 -9.71
N ARG A 21 6.24 8.70 -10.74
CA ARG A 21 4.80 8.49 -10.86
C ARG A 21 4.48 7.01 -10.73
N PHE A 22 3.27 6.71 -10.27
CA PHE A 22 2.84 5.37 -9.96
C PHE A 22 1.52 5.07 -10.65
N LEU A 23 1.46 3.96 -11.37
CA LEU A 23 0.21 3.30 -11.70
C LEU A 23 -0.01 2.19 -10.69
N TYR A 24 -1.08 2.30 -9.92
CA TYR A 24 -1.59 1.25 -9.05
C TYR A 24 -2.81 0.60 -9.70
N ALA A 25 -2.82 -0.72 -9.82
CA ALA A 25 -3.93 -1.47 -10.39
C ALA A 25 -4.31 -2.65 -9.50
N GLY A 26 -5.60 -2.98 -9.43
CA GLY A 26 -6.14 -4.07 -8.63
C GLY A 26 -7.17 -4.90 -9.39
N TRP A 27 -7.13 -6.22 -9.17
CA TRP A 27 -8.10 -7.18 -9.69
C TRP A 27 -8.72 -7.96 -8.54
N THR A 28 -10.01 -8.23 -8.66
CA THR A 28 -10.86 -9.02 -7.77
C THR A 28 -11.20 -10.33 -8.48
N VAL A 29 -10.35 -11.35 -8.33
CA VAL A 29 -10.46 -12.61 -9.07
C VAL A 29 -11.18 -13.67 -8.25
N ASP A 30 -10.57 -14.10 -7.15
CA ASP A 30 -11.13 -15.09 -6.22
C ASP A 30 -10.83 -14.69 -4.76
N PRO A 31 -11.30 -13.51 -4.32
CA PRO A 31 -11.06 -13.01 -2.96
C PRO A 31 -11.78 -13.89 -1.92
N PRO A 32 -11.23 -14.01 -0.71
CA PRO A 32 -11.82 -14.87 0.31
C PRO A 32 -13.19 -14.35 0.74
N LEU A 33 -14.14 -15.28 0.96
CA LEU A 33 -15.52 -14.93 1.31
C LEU A 33 -15.73 -14.59 2.79
N ARG A 34 -14.98 -15.22 3.70
CA ARG A 34 -15.19 -15.11 5.15
C ARG A 34 -13.90 -15.03 5.97
N LEU A 35 -12.93 -15.90 5.65
CA LEU A 35 -11.66 -15.94 6.38
C LEU A 35 -10.69 -14.91 5.78
N PRO A 36 -9.77 -14.34 6.59
CA PRO A 36 -8.86 -13.30 6.09
C PRO A 36 -7.78 -13.82 5.14
N ILE A 37 -7.65 -15.12 4.95
CA ILE A 37 -6.56 -15.74 4.18
C ILE A 37 -7.04 -15.95 2.75
N VAL A 38 -6.30 -15.39 1.79
CA VAL A 38 -6.53 -15.63 0.35
C VAL A 38 -5.93 -16.98 -0.01
N ARG A 39 -6.72 -17.84 -0.66
CA ARG A 39 -6.27 -19.16 -1.11
C ARG A 39 -5.73 -19.09 -2.54
N ARG A 40 -4.98 -20.13 -2.93
CA ARG A 40 -4.58 -20.29 -4.34
C ARG A 40 -5.81 -20.68 -5.17
N SER A 41 -5.88 -20.16 -6.38
CA SER A 41 -6.87 -20.54 -7.38
C SER A 41 -6.28 -20.46 -8.79
N ASP A 42 -6.77 -21.32 -9.69
CA ASP A 42 -6.26 -21.40 -11.06
C ASP A 42 -6.64 -20.17 -11.90
N GLU A 43 -7.79 -19.56 -11.59
CA GLU A 43 -8.22 -18.32 -12.23
C GLU A 43 -7.28 -17.16 -11.85
N ARG A 44 -6.97 -17.05 -10.56
CA ARG A 44 -6.02 -16.05 -10.07
C ARG A 44 -4.61 -16.27 -10.62
N ALA A 45 -4.16 -17.52 -10.71
CA ALA A 45 -2.89 -17.85 -11.34
C ALA A 45 -2.83 -17.40 -12.82
N ARG A 46 -3.94 -17.53 -13.57
CA ARG A 46 -4.05 -17.03 -14.95
C ARG A 46 -3.99 -15.51 -15.04
N VAL A 47 -4.66 -14.79 -14.14
CA VAL A 47 -4.58 -13.32 -14.09
C VAL A 47 -3.16 -12.87 -13.73
N ILE A 48 -2.54 -13.49 -12.73
CA ILE A 48 -1.16 -13.23 -12.34
C ILE A 48 -0.20 -13.44 -13.51
N ALA A 49 -0.36 -14.52 -14.30
CA ALA A 49 0.49 -14.78 -15.46
C ALA A 49 0.39 -13.66 -16.52
N ARG A 50 -0.83 -13.21 -16.83
CA ARG A 50 -1.06 -12.07 -17.75
C ARG A 50 -0.46 -10.76 -17.21
N CYS A 51 -0.65 -10.47 -15.92
CA CYS A 51 -0.03 -9.31 -15.28
C CYS A 51 1.51 -9.42 -15.31
N CYS A 52 2.06 -10.63 -15.17
CA CYS A 52 3.50 -10.87 -15.23
C CYS A 52 4.08 -10.70 -16.64
N GLU A 53 3.36 -11.10 -17.68
CA GLU A 53 3.71 -10.76 -19.07
C GLU A 53 3.76 -9.25 -19.27
N TYR A 54 2.73 -8.55 -18.81
CA TYR A 54 2.68 -7.09 -18.87
C TYR A 54 3.84 -6.45 -18.10
N ALA A 55 4.07 -6.86 -16.86
CA ALA A 55 5.10 -6.28 -15.99
C ALA A 55 6.50 -6.44 -16.60
N ARG A 56 6.82 -7.62 -17.15
CA ARG A 56 8.08 -7.86 -17.87
C ARG A 56 8.22 -6.93 -19.08
N ALA A 57 7.16 -6.80 -19.88
CA ALA A 57 7.15 -5.90 -21.02
C ALA A 57 7.26 -4.41 -20.60
N ALA A 58 6.67 -4.02 -19.49
CA ALA A 58 6.74 -2.67 -18.93
C ALA A 58 8.14 -2.34 -18.40
N GLN A 59 8.79 -3.30 -17.74
CA GLN A 59 10.15 -3.18 -17.21
C GLN A 59 11.19 -2.89 -18.30
N GLY A 60 10.95 -3.36 -19.53
CA GLY A 60 11.82 -3.09 -20.69
C GLY A 60 11.56 -1.75 -21.39
N ARG A 61 10.55 -0.98 -20.98
CA ARG A 61 10.24 0.32 -21.59
C ARG A 61 11.10 1.42 -21.00
N ALA A 62 11.61 2.30 -21.85
CA ALA A 62 12.29 3.51 -21.40
C ALA A 62 11.36 4.33 -20.50
N GLY A 63 11.89 4.77 -19.35
CA GLY A 63 11.12 5.54 -18.36
C GLY A 63 10.47 4.72 -17.26
N THR A 64 10.40 3.39 -17.37
CA THR A 64 9.90 2.52 -16.30
C THR A 64 11.02 2.18 -15.32
N SER A 65 10.85 2.54 -14.04
CA SER A 65 11.78 2.15 -12.98
C SER A 65 11.47 0.76 -12.46
N SER A 66 10.18 0.46 -12.24
CA SER A 66 9.74 -0.87 -11.78
C SER A 66 8.32 -1.17 -12.23
N ALA A 67 8.02 -2.46 -12.40
CA ALA A 67 6.71 -3.00 -12.65
C ALA A 67 6.59 -4.32 -11.86
N THR A 68 5.84 -4.29 -10.76
CA THR A 68 5.76 -5.42 -9.83
C THR A 68 4.32 -5.88 -9.69
N VAL A 69 4.11 -7.18 -9.86
CA VAL A 69 2.83 -7.86 -9.58
C VAL A 69 2.89 -8.41 -8.17
N PHE A 70 1.81 -8.27 -7.42
CA PHE A 70 1.67 -8.82 -6.07
C PHE A 70 0.46 -9.74 -5.99
N GLU A 71 0.60 -10.81 -5.24
CA GLU A 71 -0.52 -11.66 -4.83
C GLU A 71 -0.84 -11.36 -3.35
N THR A 72 -2.06 -10.89 -3.08
CA THR A 72 -2.56 -10.68 -1.72
C THR A 72 -2.63 -12.01 -0.97
N GLU A 73 -2.09 -12.05 0.24
CA GLU A 73 -2.10 -13.23 1.12
C GLU A 73 -3.11 -13.08 2.27
N VAL A 74 -3.29 -11.83 2.75
CA VAL A 74 -4.18 -11.52 3.85
C VAL A 74 -5.03 -10.29 3.54
N MET A 75 -6.35 -10.46 3.69
CA MET A 75 -7.37 -9.44 3.55
C MET A 75 -8.22 -9.43 4.83
N PRO A 76 -7.94 -8.54 5.79
CA PRO A 76 -8.69 -8.47 7.04
C PRO A 76 -10.18 -8.17 6.79
N PRO A 77 -11.11 -8.79 7.57
CA PRO A 77 -12.55 -8.69 7.36
C PRO A 77 -13.09 -7.36 7.93
N ILE A 78 -12.58 -6.25 7.40
CA ILE A 78 -13.00 -4.90 7.75
C ILE A 78 -13.99 -4.43 6.68
N PRO A 79 -15.18 -3.92 7.05
CA PRO A 79 -16.13 -3.39 6.07
C PRO A 79 -15.50 -2.30 5.20
N GLY A 80 -15.69 -2.41 3.89
CA GLY A 80 -15.13 -1.48 2.90
C GLY A 80 -13.72 -1.83 2.42
N THR A 81 -13.04 -2.85 2.99
CA THR A 81 -11.73 -3.29 2.49
C THR A 81 -11.82 -3.64 1.01
N PRO A 82 -10.92 -3.09 0.16
CA PRO A 82 -10.88 -3.47 -1.24
C PRO A 82 -10.64 -4.97 -1.39
N ARG A 83 -11.30 -5.58 -2.37
CA ARG A 83 -11.23 -7.03 -2.57
C ARG A 83 -10.16 -7.44 -3.59
N TYR A 84 -9.15 -6.61 -3.77
CA TYR A 84 -8.07 -6.89 -4.72
C TYR A 84 -7.19 -8.03 -4.21
N ASP A 85 -7.28 -9.18 -4.84
CA ASP A 85 -6.45 -10.35 -4.54
C ASP A 85 -5.25 -10.46 -5.47
N VAL A 86 -5.22 -9.68 -6.57
CA VAL A 86 -4.04 -9.39 -7.37
C VAL A 86 -3.85 -7.88 -7.45
N LEU A 87 -2.62 -7.42 -7.27
CA LEU A 87 -2.24 -6.02 -7.35
C LEU A 87 -1.08 -5.85 -8.34
N MET A 88 -0.97 -4.69 -8.96
CA MET A 88 0.19 -4.31 -9.74
C MET A 88 0.57 -2.87 -9.42
N LEU A 89 1.87 -2.64 -9.23
CA LEU A 89 2.45 -1.31 -9.06
C LEU A 89 3.50 -1.09 -10.13
N VAL A 90 3.29 -0.09 -10.98
CA VAL A 90 4.26 0.35 -11.99
C VAL A 90 4.75 1.73 -11.60
N ARG A 91 6.07 1.89 -11.49
CA ARG A 91 6.77 3.13 -11.17
C ARG A 91 7.48 3.62 -12.43
N VAL A 92 7.23 4.87 -12.78
CA VAL A 92 7.78 5.53 -13.96
C VAL A 92 8.30 6.93 -13.63
N HIS A 93 9.19 7.47 -14.45
CA HIS A 93 9.89 8.72 -14.15
C HIS A 93 9.10 9.99 -14.49
N SER A 94 8.05 9.90 -15.30
CA SER A 94 7.31 11.07 -15.77
C SER A 94 5.80 10.82 -15.96
N GLN A 95 5.05 11.92 -16.04
CA GLN A 95 3.61 11.88 -16.33
C GLN A 95 3.31 11.32 -17.73
N GLN A 96 4.21 11.51 -18.69
CA GLN A 96 4.03 11.01 -20.04
C GLN A 96 4.12 9.47 -20.06
N GLU A 97 5.09 8.90 -19.36
CA GLU A 97 5.20 7.45 -19.22
C GLU A 97 4.00 6.88 -18.45
N LEU A 98 3.56 7.57 -17.39
CA LEU A 98 2.38 7.16 -16.63
C LEU A 98 1.13 7.08 -17.50
N ALA A 99 0.87 8.10 -18.32
CA ALA A 99 -0.27 8.11 -19.23
C ALA A 99 -0.24 6.94 -20.22
N ARG A 100 0.95 6.55 -20.71
CA ARG A 100 1.12 5.36 -21.56
C ARG A 100 0.80 4.07 -20.80
N GLU A 101 1.27 3.92 -19.58
CA GLU A 101 0.99 2.74 -18.75
C GLU A 101 -0.49 2.64 -18.39
N VAL A 102 -1.13 3.77 -18.03
CA VAL A 102 -2.58 3.84 -17.76
C VAL A 102 -3.40 3.43 -18.99
N ALA A 103 -2.99 3.83 -20.20
CA ALA A 103 -3.69 3.41 -21.41
C ALA A 103 -3.53 1.90 -21.67
N LYS A 104 -2.32 1.37 -21.55
CA LYS A 104 -2.01 -0.03 -21.86
C LYS A 104 -2.54 -1.03 -20.82
N VAL A 105 -2.57 -0.66 -19.54
CA VAL A 105 -3.06 -1.56 -18.49
C VAL A 105 -4.56 -1.87 -18.66
N ARG A 106 -5.32 -1.02 -19.36
CA ARG A 106 -6.75 -1.24 -19.64
C ARG A 106 -7.00 -2.56 -20.38
N ASP A 107 -6.06 -2.99 -21.22
CA ASP A 107 -6.17 -4.27 -21.95
C ASP A 107 -6.13 -5.50 -21.02
N LEU A 108 -5.65 -5.32 -19.79
CA LEU A 108 -5.68 -6.35 -18.75
C LEU A 108 -7.00 -6.35 -17.96
N ALA A 109 -7.91 -5.41 -18.24
CA ALA A 109 -9.19 -5.24 -17.55
C ALA A 109 -9.10 -5.25 -16.01
N PRO A 110 -8.28 -4.40 -15.38
CA PRO A 110 -8.29 -4.22 -13.93
C PRO A 110 -9.65 -3.69 -13.45
N ASP A 111 -10.11 -4.16 -12.29
CA ASP A 111 -11.31 -3.62 -11.61
C ASP A 111 -11.08 -2.22 -11.08
N PHE A 112 -9.81 -1.87 -10.82
CA PHE A 112 -9.42 -0.56 -10.33
C PHE A 112 -8.06 -0.15 -10.88
N THR A 113 -7.94 1.12 -11.26
CA THR A 113 -6.67 1.76 -11.58
C THR A 113 -6.60 3.14 -10.94
N MET A 114 -5.39 3.52 -10.53
CA MET A 114 -5.11 4.80 -9.92
C MET A 114 -3.74 5.27 -10.38
N ALA A 115 -3.72 6.40 -11.10
CA ALA A 115 -2.51 7.18 -11.28
C ALA A 115 -2.23 7.96 -9.98
N ALA A 116 -0.98 7.92 -9.52
CA ALA A 116 -0.59 8.49 -8.25
C ALA A 116 0.82 9.05 -8.26
N ARG A 117 1.09 9.89 -7.27
CA ARG A 117 2.41 10.43 -6.93
C ARG A 117 2.85 9.97 -5.55
N ASN A 118 4.16 10.01 -5.29
CA ASN A 118 4.67 9.87 -3.93
C ASN A 118 4.50 11.22 -3.20
N SER A 119 3.60 11.28 -2.21
CA SER A 119 3.37 12.51 -1.44
C SER A 119 4.20 12.59 -0.16
N ARG A 120 4.53 11.44 0.42
CA ARG A 120 5.36 11.29 1.62
C ARG A 120 6.15 10.00 1.55
N ARG A 121 7.41 10.09 1.98
CA ARG A 121 8.34 8.97 1.97
C ARG A 121 9.06 8.82 3.30
N ILE A 122 9.26 7.57 3.70
CA ILE A 122 10.17 7.16 4.76
C ILE A 122 11.02 6.04 4.16
N GLY A 123 12.34 6.14 4.27
CA GLY A 123 13.27 5.12 3.82
C GLY A 123 13.09 4.69 2.37
N ASP A 124 13.39 3.42 2.10
CA ASP A 124 13.25 2.82 0.77
C ASP A 124 12.40 1.55 0.84
N THR A 125 11.17 1.64 0.34
CA THR A 125 10.21 0.54 0.29
C THR A 125 10.65 -0.58 -0.66
N ASP A 126 11.38 -0.24 -1.73
CA ASP A 126 11.75 -1.17 -2.79
C ASP A 126 13.14 -1.81 -2.58
N ARG A 127 13.86 -1.45 -1.51
CA ARG A 127 15.22 -1.96 -1.20
C ARG A 127 15.35 -3.49 -1.32
N THR A 128 14.30 -4.23 -0.97
CA THR A 128 14.27 -5.70 -1.09
C THR A 128 12.93 -6.13 -1.65
N HIS A 129 12.94 -6.99 -2.67
CA HIS A 129 11.71 -7.52 -3.27
C HIS A 129 11.31 -8.90 -2.72
N ASP A 130 12.06 -9.48 -1.79
CA ASP A 130 11.69 -10.75 -1.13
C ASP A 130 11.10 -10.49 0.26
N ALA A 131 9.95 -9.84 0.28
CA ALA A 131 9.28 -9.44 1.52
C ALA A 131 7.76 -9.41 1.37
N THR A 132 7.06 -9.32 2.50
CA THR A 132 5.65 -8.96 2.51
C THR A 132 5.51 -7.45 2.46
N PHE A 133 4.51 -6.99 1.71
CA PHE A 133 4.14 -5.59 1.60
C PHE A 133 2.71 -5.38 2.11
N LEU A 134 2.52 -4.29 2.82
CA LEU A 134 1.24 -3.75 3.23
C LEU A 134 0.84 -2.66 2.24
N PHE A 135 -0.34 -2.81 1.65
CA PHE A 135 -1.07 -1.78 0.93
C PHE A 135 -2.23 -1.33 1.80
N ASN A 136 -2.00 -0.28 2.60
CA ASN A 136 -3.03 0.23 3.49
C ASN A 136 -3.78 1.38 2.83
N HIS A 137 -5.01 1.10 2.38
CA HIS A 137 -5.85 2.08 1.72
C HIS A 137 -6.52 2.94 2.78
N PHE A 138 -6.24 4.23 2.76
CA PHE A 138 -6.89 5.17 3.66
C PHE A 138 -8.05 5.84 2.95
N VAL A 139 -9.25 5.66 3.49
CA VAL A 139 -10.43 6.42 3.09
C VAL A 139 -10.66 7.53 4.11
N ALA A 140 -11.02 8.71 3.62
CA ALA A 140 -11.33 9.88 4.43
C ALA A 140 -12.19 10.85 3.62
N GLN A 141 -12.92 11.73 4.31
CA GLN A 141 -13.71 12.77 3.62
C GLN A 141 -12.83 13.83 2.95
N ARG A 142 -11.63 14.06 3.48
CA ARG A 142 -10.68 15.03 2.95
C ARG A 142 -9.26 14.48 2.99
N SER A 143 -8.55 14.57 1.87
CA SER A 143 -7.20 14.02 1.74
C SER A 143 -6.17 14.76 2.59
N ASP A 144 -6.30 16.09 2.71
CA ASP A 144 -5.43 16.93 3.54
C ASP A 144 -5.49 16.56 5.03
N ALA A 145 -6.71 16.38 5.55
CA ALA A 145 -6.94 15.92 6.91
C ALA A 145 -6.41 14.49 7.13
N ALA A 146 -6.60 13.61 6.14
CA ALA A 146 -6.06 12.26 6.19
C ALA A 146 -4.54 12.25 6.28
N MET A 147 -3.87 13.10 5.50
CA MET A 147 -2.42 13.25 5.52
C MET A 147 -1.96 13.74 6.90
N ALA A 148 -2.56 14.81 7.42
CA ALA A 148 -2.24 15.34 8.74
C ALA A 148 -2.46 14.32 9.87
N GLY A 149 -3.50 13.50 9.77
CA GLY A 149 -3.76 12.39 10.69
C GLY A 149 -2.68 11.31 10.61
N PHE A 150 -2.26 10.94 9.40
CA PHE A 150 -1.18 9.98 9.20
C PHE A 150 0.14 10.47 9.78
N GLU A 151 0.53 11.72 9.55
CA GLU A 151 1.77 12.30 10.07
C GLU A 151 1.86 12.25 11.60
N GLN A 152 0.73 12.30 12.31
CA GLN A 152 0.68 12.16 13.78
C GLN A 152 0.97 10.74 14.29
N VAL A 153 0.72 9.73 13.46
CA VAL A 153 0.90 8.30 13.80
C VAL A 153 2.08 7.66 13.08
N ALA A 154 2.64 8.31 12.06
CA ALA A 154 3.74 7.77 11.25
C ALA A 154 4.92 7.28 12.11
N GLY A 155 5.31 8.06 13.13
CA GLY A 155 6.40 7.69 14.04
C GLY A 155 6.12 6.48 14.94
N TRP A 156 4.86 6.04 15.08
CA TRP A 156 4.51 4.86 15.88
C TRP A 156 4.96 3.55 15.20
N PHE A 157 4.93 3.50 13.86
CA PHE A 157 5.25 2.29 13.09
C PHE A 157 6.72 1.85 13.19
N PRO A 158 7.74 2.73 13.00
CA PRO A 158 9.13 2.34 13.23
C PRO A 158 9.38 1.95 14.68
N ASP A 159 8.90 2.75 15.64
CA ASP A 159 9.09 2.53 17.07
C ASP A 159 8.49 1.19 17.55
N LYS A 160 7.27 0.85 17.12
CA LYS A 160 6.55 -0.32 17.65
C LYS A 160 6.55 -1.55 16.75
N LEU A 161 6.70 -1.38 15.44
CA LEU A 161 6.63 -2.50 14.49
C LEU A 161 7.90 -2.68 13.67
N GLY A 162 8.94 -1.87 13.89
CA GLY A 162 10.20 -1.97 13.13
C GLY A 162 10.04 -1.68 11.64
N VAL A 163 9.00 -0.92 11.28
CA VAL A 163 8.76 -0.47 9.91
C VAL A 163 9.68 0.70 9.62
N ASP A 164 10.68 0.47 8.76
CA ASP A 164 11.71 1.46 8.41
C ASP A 164 11.41 2.22 7.11
N ASN A 165 10.23 2.02 6.53
CA ASN A 165 9.88 2.54 5.22
C ASN A 165 8.38 2.85 5.08
N ALA A 166 8.06 3.76 4.17
CA ALA A 166 6.71 4.06 3.72
C ALA A 166 6.77 4.84 2.41
N THR A 167 5.89 4.51 1.47
CA THR A 167 5.65 5.29 0.25
C THR A 167 4.16 5.57 0.18
N LEU A 168 3.76 6.84 0.35
CA LEU A 168 2.35 7.23 0.28
C LEU A 168 1.99 7.54 -1.16
N LEU A 169 1.18 6.68 -1.75
CA LEU A 169 0.63 6.81 -3.09
C LEU A 169 -0.63 7.68 -3.01
N GLU A 170 -0.47 8.97 -3.32
CA GLU A 170 -1.59 9.91 -3.38
C GLU A 170 -2.14 9.96 -4.81
N PRO A 171 -3.44 9.66 -5.03
CA PRO A 171 -4.05 9.76 -6.34
C PRO A 171 -3.86 11.15 -6.96
N ASP A 172 -3.63 11.17 -8.27
CA ASP A 172 -3.59 12.39 -9.06
C ASP A 172 -4.95 13.08 -9.13
N ASP A 173 -6.00 12.26 -9.28
CA ASP A 173 -7.39 12.67 -9.25
C ASP A 173 -8.05 12.20 -7.95
N GLN A 174 -8.17 13.14 -7.00
CA GLN A 174 -8.76 12.90 -5.68
C GLN A 174 -10.29 12.79 -5.70
N GLU A 175 -10.94 13.21 -6.79
CA GLU A 175 -12.39 13.12 -6.93
C GLU A 175 -12.80 11.76 -7.50
N ALA A 176 -11.97 11.20 -8.39
CA ALA A 176 -12.22 9.89 -9.00
C ALA A 176 -11.77 8.70 -8.12
N ALA A 177 -10.76 8.88 -7.27
CA ALA A 177 -10.26 7.80 -6.42
C ALA A 177 -11.02 7.69 -5.10
N PRO A 178 -11.41 6.48 -4.65
CA PRO A 178 -12.09 6.29 -3.37
C PRO A 178 -11.15 6.42 -2.15
N TYR A 179 -9.84 6.59 -2.39
CA TYR A 179 -8.81 6.61 -1.36
C TYR A 179 -8.15 7.99 -1.29
N ALA A 180 -7.96 8.50 -0.07
CA ALA A 180 -7.13 9.68 0.15
C ALA A 180 -5.67 9.40 -0.25
N PHE A 181 -5.17 8.21 0.11
CA PHE A 181 -3.90 7.66 -0.34
C PHE A 181 -3.82 6.16 -0.02
N VAL A 182 -2.88 5.47 -0.65
CA VAL A 182 -2.47 4.11 -0.29
C VAL A 182 -1.07 4.15 0.31
N ASN A 183 -0.93 3.71 1.54
CA ASN A 183 0.39 3.58 2.17
C ASN A 183 1.00 2.23 1.79
N TYR A 184 2.03 2.28 0.94
CA TYR A 184 2.80 1.13 0.47
C TYR A 184 4.05 0.93 1.34
N VAL A 185 4.10 -0.19 2.06
CA VAL A 185 5.08 -0.44 3.12
C VAL A 185 5.60 -1.87 3.03
N ARG A 186 6.92 -2.05 3.10
CA ARG A 186 7.53 -3.35 3.37
C ARG A 186 7.47 -3.63 4.87
N VAL A 187 6.91 -4.77 5.26
CA VAL A 187 6.68 -5.13 6.66
C VAL A 187 7.61 -6.25 7.15
N PRO A 188 8.11 -6.18 8.41
CA PRO A 188 8.97 -7.22 8.96
C PRO A 188 8.17 -8.45 9.39
N GLY A 189 8.78 -9.62 9.24
CA GLY A 189 8.27 -10.88 9.81
C GLY A 189 7.07 -11.51 9.09
N GLY A 190 6.66 -10.97 7.93
CA GLY A 190 5.60 -11.52 7.09
C GLY A 190 4.19 -11.13 7.51
N ALA A 191 3.21 -11.43 6.65
CA ALA A 191 1.85 -10.89 6.75
C ALA A 191 1.15 -11.14 8.09
N ARG A 192 1.11 -12.42 8.52
CA ARG A 192 0.37 -12.82 9.73
C ARG A 192 1.01 -12.27 11.00
N ARG A 193 2.34 -12.36 11.11
CA ARG A 193 3.09 -11.89 12.28
C ARG A 193 2.97 -10.38 12.42
N PHE A 194 3.05 -9.64 11.31
CA PHE A 194 2.88 -8.20 11.31
C PHE A 194 1.47 -7.79 11.78
N LEU A 195 0.43 -8.39 11.19
CA LEU A 195 -0.96 -8.06 11.55
C LEU A 195 -1.26 -8.38 13.02
N LEU A 196 -0.86 -9.55 13.51
CA LEU A 196 -1.01 -9.91 14.93
C LEU A 196 -0.21 -8.98 15.84
N GLY A 197 1.04 -8.69 15.47
CA GLY A 197 1.90 -7.79 16.23
C GLY A 197 1.35 -6.36 16.34
N MET A 198 0.60 -5.91 15.33
CA MET A 198 -0.11 -4.63 15.36
C MET A 198 -1.35 -4.70 16.27
N LEU A 199 -2.21 -5.71 16.09
CA LEU A 199 -3.48 -5.85 16.80
C LEU A 199 -3.33 -6.16 18.30
N LEU A 200 -2.27 -6.87 18.69
CA LEU A 200 -2.02 -7.21 20.09
C LEU A 200 -1.45 -6.04 20.91
N ARG A 201 -1.10 -4.91 20.28
CA ARG A 201 -0.51 -3.76 20.97
C ARG A 201 -1.58 -2.80 21.47
N PRO A 202 -1.72 -2.57 22.79
CA PRO A 202 -2.73 -1.65 23.32
C PRO A 202 -2.62 -0.22 22.75
N SER A 203 -1.39 0.24 22.50
CA SER A 203 -1.12 1.57 21.93
C SER A 203 -1.64 1.74 20.50
N PHE A 204 -1.83 0.66 19.74
CA PHE A 204 -2.51 0.72 18.44
C PHE A 204 -3.97 1.19 18.62
N HIS A 205 -4.66 0.68 19.64
CA HIS A 205 -6.05 1.04 19.91
C HIS A 205 -6.18 2.42 20.57
N THR A 206 -5.30 2.74 21.52
CA THR A 206 -5.39 3.99 22.28
C THR A 206 -4.83 5.20 21.54
N ARG A 207 -3.85 5.01 20.65
CA ARG A 207 -3.24 6.09 19.85
C ARG A 207 -3.68 6.04 18.41
N VAL A 208 -3.31 5.01 17.65
CA VAL A 208 -3.53 4.98 16.19
C VAL A 208 -5.01 5.06 15.84
N ARG A 209 -5.85 4.18 16.38
CA ARG A 209 -7.30 4.22 16.12
C ARG A 209 -7.99 5.48 16.64
N ARG A 210 -7.43 6.15 17.65
CA ARG A 210 -7.98 7.43 18.15
C ARG A 210 -7.71 8.54 17.15
N VAL A 211 -6.48 8.65 16.66
CA VAL A 211 -6.11 9.65 15.64
C VAL A 211 -6.89 9.42 14.35
N LEU A 212 -6.96 8.18 13.86
CA LEU A 212 -7.73 7.89 12.65
C LEU A 212 -9.20 8.32 12.79
N ARG A 213 -9.84 8.03 13.92
CA ARG A 213 -11.22 8.48 14.18
C ARG A 213 -11.35 10.01 14.24
N ALA A 214 -10.41 10.70 14.87
CA ALA A 214 -10.42 12.16 14.98
C ALA A 214 -10.32 12.86 13.61
N HIS A 215 -9.68 12.22 12.63
CA HIS A 215 -9.56 12.72 11.25
C HIS A 215 -10.56 12.08 10.29
N HIS A 216 -11.56 11.36 10.80
CA HIS A 216 -12.55 10.63 9.99
C HIS A 216 -11.92 9.69 8.94
N MET A 217 -10.80 9.08 9.32
CA MET A 217 -10.04 8.15 8.50
C MET A 217 -10.40 6.71 8.85
N GLN A 218 -10.40 5.85 7.83
CA GLN A 218 -10.42 4.41 8.01
C GLN A 218 -9.27 3.78 7.22
N ALA A 219 -8.55 2.88 7.90
CA ALA A 219 -7.46 2.09 7.33
C ALA A 219 -8.01 0.74 6.84
N LEU A 220 -7.71 0.42 5.58
CA LEU A 220 -8.17 -0.78 4.87
C LEU A 220 -6.96 -1.55 4.32
N PRO A 221 -6.30 -2.35 5.18
CA PRO A 221 -5.04 -3.01 4.85
C PRO A 221 -5.23 -4.23 3.95
N LEU A 222 -4.36 -4.37 2.95
CA LEU A 222 -4.09 -5.63 2.26
C LEU A 222 -2.62 -6.01 2.49
N LEU A 223 -2.33 -7.26 2.82
CA LEU A 223 -0.95 -7.75 2.85
C LEU A 223 -0.73 -8.69 1.67
N ALA A 224 0.28 -8.38 0.88
CA ALA A 224 0.61 -9.06 -0.35
C ALA A 224 2.10 -9.37 -0.43
N LYS A 225 2.45 -10.34 -1.27
CA LYS A 225 3.83 -10.64 -1.62
C LYS A 225 4.03 -10.41 -3.11
N PRO A 226 5.21 -9.96 -3.55
CA PRO A 226 5.50 -9.85 -4.96
C PRO A 226 5.58 -11.24 -5.58
N VAL A 227 5.12 -11.32 -6.82
CA VAL A 227 5.23 -12.52 -7.65
C VAL A 227 6.52 -12.42 -8.45
N ARG A 228 7.30 -13.50 -8.45
CA ARG A 228 8.43 -13.63 -9.37
C ARG A 228 7.89 -13.96 -10.75
N CYS A 229 7.81 -12.95 -11.60
CA CYS A 229 7.48 -13.12 -13.00
C CYS A 229 8.70 -13.70 -13.73
N ALA A 230 8.80 -15.02 -13.78
CA ALA A 230 9.84 -15.74 -14.51
C ALA A 230 9.69 -15.56 -16.04
#